data_AF-A0A661PZE0-F1
#
_entry.id   AF-A0A661PZE0-F1
#
_cell.length_a   1.000
_cell.length_b   1.000
_cell.length_c   1.000
_cell.angle_alpha   90.00
_cell.angle_beta   90.00
_cell.angle_gamma   90.00
#
_symmetry.space_group_name_H-M   'P 1'
#
loop_
_entity.id
_entity.type
_entity.pdbx_description
1 polymer ?
#
loop_
_entity_poly.entity_id
_entity_poly.type
_entity_poly.pdbx_seq_one_letter_code
_entity_poly.pdbx_strand_id
1 'polypeptide(L)'
;MFLRLNWFRQLFSGGDREIENSYFDLDNIPPCPTCGSDDVAIFIYGKPQMDKVTLEGLESGRIISGGCMIRKTAPKWHCYNCNNDFGRLR
;
A
#
# COMPACT_ATOMS: atom_id res chain seq x y z
N MET A 1 21.34 -14.99 15.21
CA MET A 1 20.94 -14.93 13.78
C MET A 1 19.69 -15.77 13.64
N PHE A 2 18.59 -15.15 13.19
CA PHE A 2 17.22 -15.67 13.10
C PHE A 2 16.52 -16.02 14.42
N LEU A 3 15.41 -15.31 14.68
CA LEU A 3 14.12 -15.87 15.10
C LEU A 3 13.11 -14.71 15.16
N ARG A 4 12.49 -14.41 14.01
CA ARG A 4 11.25 -13.62 13.91
C ARG A 4 10.10 -14.55 14.31
N LEU A 5 9.74 -14.60 15.57
CA LEU A 5 8.46 -15.18 15.98
C LEU A 5 7.91 -14.46 17.22
N ASN A 6 6.59 -14.28 17.20
CA ASN A 6 5.69 -13.87 18.28
C ASN A 6 5.56 -12.39 18.61
N TRP A 7 4.70 -11.71 17.85
CA TRP A 7 3.97 -10.52 18.33
C TRP A 7 2.43 -10.66 18.14
N PHE A 8 1.95 -11.91 18.06
CA PHE A 8 0.51 -12.20 18.10
C PHE A 8 0.07 -12.40 19.56
N ARG A 9 -0.36 -11.33 20.23
CA ARG A 9 -1.36 -11.43 21.32
C ARG A 9 -1.89 -10.07 21.76
N GLN A 10 -3.20 -9.92 21.52
CA GLN A 10 -4.19 -9.19 22.32
C GLN A 10 -4.02 -7.66 22.32
N LEU A 11 -4.93 -6.87 21.74
CA LEU A 11 -6.39 -6.85 21.93
C LEU A 11 -7.08 -6.29 20.68
N PHE A 12 -8.40 -6.48 20.63
CA PHE A 12 -9.41 -5.97 19.68
C PHE A 12 -9.81 -6.92 18.54
N SER A 13 -10.96 -7.55 18.80
CA SER A 13 -12.05 -7.98 17.91
C SER A 13 -11.70 -8.10 16.43
N GLY A 14 -11.48 -9.35 15.99
CA GLY A 14 -11.30 -9.69 14.58
C GLY A 14 -12.54 -9.37 13.74
N GLY A 15 -12.31 -8.71 12.62
CA GLY A 15 -13.31 -8.45 11.56
C GLY A 15 -12.74 -7.70 10.35
N ASP A 16 -11.73 -6.85 10.54
CA ASP A 16 -11.57 -5.69 9.63
C ASP A 16 -10.40 -5.80 8.63
N ARG A 17 -9.40 -6.66 8.92
CA ARG A 17 -8.15 -6.73 8.13
C ARG A 17 -8.33 -7.21 6.69
N GLU A 18 -9.31 -8.08 6.43
CA GLU A 18 -9.59 -8.55 5.05
C GLU A 18 -10.21 -7.44 4.19
N ILE A 19 -11.06 -6.59 4.78
CA ILE A 19 -11.70 -5.49 4.07
C ILE A 19 -10.67 -4.40 3.74
N GLU A 20 -9.77 -4.07 4.67
CA GLU A 20 -8.71 -3.07 4.46
C GLU A 20 -7.70 -3.49 3.37
N ASN A 21 -7.27 -4.77 3.37
CA ASN A 21 -6.41 -5.30 2.31
C ASN A 21 -7.10 -5.27 0.93
N SER A 22 -8.41 -5.51 0.88
CA SER A 22 -9.19 -5.43 -0.36
C SER A 22 -9.34 -4.00 -0.89
N TYR A 23 -9.32 -3.00 0.00
CA TYR A 23 -9.46 -1.59 -0.40
C TYR A 23 -8.19 -1.06 -1.08
N PHE A 24 -7.02 -1.48 -0.61
CA PHE A 24 -5.73 -1.03 -1.15
C PHE A 24 -5.08 -2.03 -2.13
N ASP A 25 -5.69 -3.20 -2.37
CA ASP A 25 -5.12 -4.31 -3.15
C ASP A 25 -3.67 -4.63 -2.73
N LEU A 26 -3.40 -4.60 -1.43
CA LEU A 26 -2.06 -4.83 -0.86
C LEU A 26 -1.53 -6.24 -1.16
N ASP A 27 -2.44 -7.19 -1.38
CA ASP A 27 -2.12 -8.59 -1.64
C ASP A 27 -1.81 -8.86 -3.13
N ASN A 28 -2.00 -7.88 -4.02
CA ASN A 28 -1.81 -8.06 -5.46
C ASN A 28 -1.13 -6.83 -6.10
N ILE A 29 0.06 -6.50 -5.59
CA ILE A 29 0.94 -5.49 -6.18
C ILE A 29 1.76 -6.16 -7.29
N PRO A 30 1.58 -5.76 -8.57
CA PRO A 30 2.37 -6.32 -9.65
C PRO A 30 3.80 -5.78 -9.63
N PRO A 31 4.79 -6.55 -10.11
CA PRO A 31 6.16 -6.07 -10.28
C PRO A 31 6.19 -4.89 -11.26
N CYS A 32 7.19 -4.03 -11.12
CA CYS A 32 7.35 -2.89 -11.99
C CYS A 32 7.53 -3.34 -13.46
N PRO A 33 6.69 -2.87 -14.40
CA PRO A 33 6.78 -3.28 -15.80
C PRO A 33 8.03 -2.73 -16.51
N THR A 34 8.70 -1.74 -15.92
CA THR A 34 9.87 -1.07 -16.50
C THR A 34 11.18 -1.74 -16.11
N CYS A 35 11.33 -2.14 -14.84
CA CYS A 35 12.58 -2.69 -14.32
C CYS A 35 12.45 -4.09 -13.70
N GLY A 36 11.24 -4.62 -13.55
CA GLY A 36 10.97 -5.93 -12.96
C GLY A 36 11.12 -6.01 -11.44
N SER A 37 11.30 -4.89 -10.75
CA SER A 37 11.45 -4.87 -9.29
C SER A 37 10.10 -5.06 -8.58
N ASP A 38 10.14 -5.78 -7.45
CA ASP A 38 9.02 -5.95 -6.51
C ASP A 38 8.94 -4.83 -5.46
N ASP A 39 9.92 -3.92 -5.43
CA ASP A 39 9.96 -2.80 -4.48
C ASP A 39 9.03 -1.67 -4.95
N VAL A 40 7.74 -1.86 -4.66
CA VAL A 40 6.64 -1.07 -5.18
C VAL A 40 5.69 -0.64 -4.06
N ALA A 41 5.39 0.66 -4.01
CA ALA A 41 4.42 1.27 -3.10
C ALA A 41 3.08 1.54 -3.81
N ILE A 42 2.01 1.69 -3.01
CA ILE A 42 0.66 2.04 -3.47
C ILE A 42 0.38 3.52 -3.24
N PHE A 43 -0.22 4.18 -4.23
CA PHE A 43 -0.76 5.51 -4.06
C PHE A 43 -2.14 5.48 -3.40
N ILE A 44 -2.32 6.33 -2.38
CA ILE A 44 -3.63 6.69 -1.83
C ILE A 44 -3.96 8.12 -2.20
N TYR A 45 -5.22 8.35 -2.55
CA TYR A 45 -5.71 9.65 -2.99
C TYR A 45 -6.93 10.11 -2.19
N GLY A 46 -7.20 11.40 -2.27
CA GLY A 46 -8.36 12.00 -1.62
C GLY A 46 -8.13 12.17 -0.13
N LYS A 47 -9.18 11.91 0.65
CA LYS A 47 -9.16 11.93 2.11
C LYS A 47 -9.41 10.51 2.62
N PRO A 48 -8.38 9.65 2.63
CA PRO A 48 -8.51 8.29 3.16
C PRO A 48 -8.86 8.35 4.65
N GLN A 49 -9.47 7.28 5.15
CA GLN A 49 -9.58 7.11 6.59
C GLN A 49 -8.18 6.89 7.16
N MET A 50 -7.84 7.63 8.21
CA MET A 50 -6.55 7.48 8.90
C MET A 50 -6.67 6.36 9.93
N ASP A 51 -6.98 5.16 9.46
CA ASP A 51 -6.96 3.94 10.26
C ASP A 51 -5.53 3.46 10.50
N LYS A 52 -5.40 2.44 11.34
CA LYS A 52 -4.10 1.91 11.73
C LYS A 52 -3.31 1.36 10.53
N VAL A 53 -3.98 0.70 9.59
CA VAL A 53 -3.34 0.13 8.39
C VAL A 53 -2.82 1.22 7.46
N THR A 54 -3.58 2.27 7.23
CA THR A 54 -3.16 3.41 6.41
C THR A 54 -1.98 4.12 7.06
N LEU A 55 -2.02 4.35 8.38
CA LEU A 55 -0.92 4.96 9.12
C LEU A 55 0.36 4.12 9.08
N GLU A 56 0.29 2.83 9.41
CA GLU A 56 1.44 1.91 9.36
C GLU A 56 1.98 1.75 7.93
N GLY A 57 1.10 1.74 6.92
CA GLY A 57 1.47 1.71 5.51
C GLY A 57 2.21 2.97 5.07
N LEU A 58 1.76 4.14 5.50
CA LEU A 58 2.41 5.43 5.26
C LEU A 58 3.78 5.51 5.96
N GLU A 59 3.86 5.10 7.23
CA GLU A 59 5.11 5.09 7.99
C GLU A 59 6.14 4.12 7.42
N SER A 60 5.71 2.94 6.96
CA SER A 60 6.59 1.94 6.35
C SER A 60 6.97 2.24 4.91
N GLY A 61 6.35 3.24 4.26
CA GLY A 61 6.54 3.56 2.85
C GLY A 61 5.85 2.59 1.89
N ARG A 62 5.06 1.63 2.37
CA ARG A 62 4.24 0.78 1.48
C ARG A 62 3.11 1.55 0.82
N ILE A 63 2.65 2.62 1.48
CA ILE A 63 1.63 3.52 1.01
C ILE A 63 2.23 4.92 0.90
N ILE A 64 1.89 5.63 -0.17
CA ILE A 64 2.29 7.01 -0.41
C ILE A 64 1.08 7.86 -0.78
N SER A 65 1.06 9.13 -0.35
CA SER A 65 -0.04 10.03 -0.70
C SER A 65 0.14 10.60 -2.11
N GLY A 66 -0.81 10.33 -3.00
CA GLY A 66 -0.87 10.91 -4.35
C GLY A 66 -1.59 12.26 -4.42
N GLY A 67 -2.03 12.79 -3.28
CA GLY A 67 -2.73 14.07 -3.16
C GLY A 67 -4.25 13.94 -3.10
N CYS A 68 -4.93 15.08 -2.99
CA CYS A 68 -6.38 15.12 -2.76
C CYS A 68 -7.23 14.89 -4.02
N MET A 69 -6.69 15.15 -5.21
CA MET A 69 -7.43 15.06 -6.47
C MET A 69 -7.14 13.76 -7.21
N ILE A 70 -8.17 12.93 -7.39
CA ILE A 70 -8.11 11.74 -8.23
C ILE A 70 -8.31 12.13 -9.70
N ARG A 71 -7.36 11.77 -10.55
CA ARG A 71 -7.44 11.94 -12.02
C ARG A 71 -7.58 10.57 -12.67
N LYS A 72 -8.16 10.51 -13.87
CA LYS A 72 -8.22 9.26 -14.67
C LYS A 72 -6.85 8.69 -15.04
N THR A 73 -5.81 9.52 -14.97
CA THR A 73 -4.42 9.16 -15.21
C THR A 73 -3.63 9.03 -13.91
N ALA A 74 -4.30 9.02 -12.75
CA ALA A 74 -3.63 8.83 -11.47
C ALA A 74 -2.97 7.44 -11.45
N PRO A 75 -1.64 7.37 -11.24
CA PRO A 75 -0.96 6.09 -11.09
C PRO A 75 -1.48 5.36 -9.85
N LYS A 76 -1.43 4.03 -9.87
CA LYS A 76 -1.82 3.23 -8.71
C LYS A 76 -0.60 2.82 -7.88
N TRP A 77 0.56 2.70 -8.53
CA TRP A 77 1.78 2.20 -7.93
C TRP A 77 2.99 3.07 -8.26
N HIS A 78 3.97 3.07 -7.36
CA HIS A 78 5.27 3.71 -7.51
C HIS A 78 6.39 2.70 -7.27
N CYS A 79 7.35 2.59 -8.19
CA CYS A 79 8.52 1.74 -7.99
C CYS A 79 9.67 2.53 -7.39
N TYR A 80 10.17 2.14 -6.21
CA TYR A 80 11.30 2.80 -5.59
C TYR A 80 12.63 2.57 -6.31
N ASN A 81 12.77 1.43 -6.98
CA ASN A 81 14.02 1.08 -7.66
C ASN A 81 14.28 1.94 -8.91
N CYS A 82 13.25 2.23 -9.71
CA CYS A 82 13.39 2.99 -10.96
C CYS A 82 12.65 4.34 -10.98
N ASN A 83 11.95 4.67 -9.88
CA ASN A 83 11.13 5.88 -9.72
C ASN A 83 10.02 6.02 -10.77
N ASN A 84 9.57 4.90 -11.37
CA ASN A 84 8.48 4.93 -12.33
C ASN A 84 7.13 4.78 -11.64
N ASP A 85 6.20 5.66 -12.01
CA ASP A 85 4.79 5.60 -11.61
C ASP A 85 3.99 4.83 -12.66
N PHE A 86 3.21 3.84 -12.24
CA PHE A 86 2.50 2.97 -13.17
C PHE A 86 1.15 2.46 -12.66
N GLY A 87 0.43 1.81 -13.56
CA GLY A 87 -0.98 1.47 -13.36
C GLY A 87 -1.91 2.66 -13.52
N ARG A 88 -3.21 2.41 -13.39
CA ARG A 88 -4.23 3.45 -13.36
C ARG A 88 -5.26 3.14 -12.28
N LEU A 89 -5.51 4.11 -11.42
CA LEU A 89 -6.61 4.06 -10.46
C LEU A 89 -7.93 4.11 -11.26
N ARG A 90 -8.77 3.07 -11.11
CA ARG A 90 -10.02 2.92 -11.86
C ARG A 90 -11.14 3.78 -11.28
#